data_AF-A0A177NYQ5-F1
#
_entry.id   AF-A0A177NYQ5-F1
#
_cell.length_a   1.000
_cell.length_b   1.000
_cell.length_c   1.000
_cell.angle_alpha   90.00
_cell.angle_beta   90.00
_cell.angle_gamma   90.00
#
_symmetry.space_group_name_H-M   'P 1'
#
loop_
_entity.id
_entity.type
_entity.pdbx_description
1 polymer ?
#
loop_
_entity_poly.entity_id
_entity_poly.type
_entity_poly.pdbx_seq_one_letter_code
_entity_poly.pdbx_strand_id
1 'polypeptide(L)'
;MIGSVEATIATALNGIRQKDWTRLVLSSASDGRWRELIWWHNKYYRVNGSNDGRRIQVPRKGAPEIPYERELFYPSPHSRFSLGAEANVAYFSNDFAINCCETIEQFSENPELSLEDFLQYGGGNPTPGWHGYPLNFHLALHAVVLDLSSNRSLFFSFVSADAGEAIWTVVANRDESKRHTQQLAIAAASAGFDGIVYSSVRAPVDAVIPDTNLVVFNKTAIESGPPPTHEGI
;
A
#
# COMPACT_ATOMS: atom_id res chain seq x y z
N MET A 1 11.86 -30.83 8.20
CA MET A 1 11.26 -30.32 6.95
C MET A 1 10.94 -28.87 7.20
N ILE A 2 11.70 -27.94 6.60
CA ILE A 2 11.36 -26.53 6.63
C ILE A 2 10.27 -26.37 5.56
N GLY A 3 9.05 -26.04 5.96
CA GLY A 3 7.95 -25.77 5.02
C GLY A 3 8.33 -24.61 4.08
N SER A 4 7.68 -24.52 2.92
CA SER A 4 7.91 -23.36 2.05
C SER A 4 7.57 -22.05 2.79
N VAL A 5 8.25 -20.95 2.42
CA VAL A 5 7.95 -19.60 2.96
C VAL A 5 6.47 -19.27 2.79
N GLU A 6 5.89 -19.65 1.65
CA GLU A 6 4.47 -19.53 1.37
C GLU A 6 3.59 -20.28 2.38
N ALA A 7 3.89 -21.56 2.66
CA ALA A 7 3.12 -22.34 3.64
C ALA A 7 3.25 -21.75 5.05
N THR A 8 4.42 -21.21 5.39
CA THR A 8 4.68 -20.57 6.69
C THR A 8 3.85 -19.30 6.85
N ILE A 9 3.86 -18.42 5.84
CA ILE A 9 3.08 -17.17 5.84
C ILE A 9 1.57 -17.48 5.84
N ALA A 10 1.11 -18.38 4.97
CA ALA A 10 -0.30 -18.75 4.91
C ALA A 10 -0.78 -19.37 6.24
N THR A 11 -0.01 -20.28 6.84
CA THR A 11 -0.33 -20.87 8.14
C THR A 11 -0.36 -19.82 9.24
N ALA A 12 0.60 -18.89 9.25
CA ALA A 12 0.63 -17.81 10.22
C ALA A 12 -0.60 -16.92 10.12
N LEU A 13 -0.97 -16.46 8.91
CA LEU A 13 -2.11 -15.57 8.70
C LEU A 13 -3.45 -16.25 9.03
N ASN A 14 -3.61 -17.51 8.62
CA ASN A 14 -4.80 -18.31 8.95
C ASN A 14 -4.86 -18.70 10.44
N GLY A 15 -3.72 -18.75 11.11
CA GLY A 15 -3.61 -19.05 12.53
C GLY A 15 -3.93 -17.88 13.45
N ILE A 16 -3.97 -16.64 12.95
CA ILE A 16 -4.35 -15.47 13.75
C ILE A 16 -5.84 -15.58 14.07
N ARG A 17 -6.15 -15.66 15.37
CA ARG A 17 -7.54 -15.78 15.83
C ARG A 17 -8.30 -14.49 15.52
N GLN A 18 -9.59 -14.61 15.22
CA GLN A 18 -10.45 -13.45 14.92
C GLN A 18 -10.38 -12.33 15.97
N LYS A 19 -10.28 -12.68 17.26
CA LYS A 19 -10.13 -11.70 18.35
C LYS A 19 -8.84 -10.89 18.28
N ASP A 20 -7.77 -11.48 17.75
CA ASP A 20 -6.46 -10.86 17.62
C ASP A 20 -6.45 -9.91 16.42
N TRP A 21 -7.07 -10.29 15.30
CA TRP A 21 -7.39 -9.37 14.19
C TRP A 21 -8.22 -8.18 14.65
N THR A 22 -9.29 -8.43 15.41
CA THR A 22 -10.15 -7.36 15.96
C THR A 22 -9.36 -6.41 16.85
N ARG A 23 -8.47 -6.93 17.70
CA ARG A 23 -7.58 -6.12 18.55
C ARG A 23 -6.65 -5.24 17.71
N LEU A 24 -6.09 -5.77 16.63
CA LEU A 24 -5.22 -5.00 15.73
C LEU A 24 -5.99 -3.87 15.04
N VAL A 25 -7.20 -4.13 14.54
CA VAL A 25 -8.07 -3.10 13.93
C VAL A 25 -8.41 -2.01 14.94
N LEU A 26 -8.82 -2.37 16.17
CA LEU A 26 -9.14 -1.40 17.22
C LEU A 26 -7.91 -0.59 17.63
N SER A 27 -6.74 -1.23 17.75
CA SER A 27 -5.50 -0.54 18.06
C SER A 27 -5.13 0.46 16.97
N SER A 28 -5.21 0.06 15.71
CA SER A 28 -4.97 0.96 14.57
C SER A 28 -5.98 2.10 14.52
N ALA A 29 -7.25 1.83 14.83
CA ALA A 29 -8.28 2.86 14.90
C ALA A 29 -7.95 3.93 15.95
N SER A 30 -7.35 3.53 17.08
CA SER A 30 -6.92 4.41 18.16
C SER A 30 -5.59 5.10 17.92
N ASP A 31 -4.68 4.48 17.16
CA ASP A 31 -3.38 5.05 16.79
C ASP A 31 -3.54 5.97 15.57
N GLY A 32 -3.96 7.21 15.83
CA GLY A 32 -4.23 8.21 14.81
C GLY A 32 -3.01 8.75 14.08
N ARG A 33 -1.78 8.32 14.42
CA ARG A 33 -0.53 8.93 13.90
C ARG A 33 -0.46 8.97 12.38
N TRP A 34 -0.96 7.94 11.70
CA TRP A 34 -0.95 7.84 10.24
C TRP A 34 -1.88 8.87 9.56
N ARG A 35 -2.91 9.34 10.27
CA ARG A 35 -3.88 10.32 9.78
C ARG A 35 -3.36 11.74 9.82
N GLU A 36 -2.33 11.98 10.63
CA GLU A 36 -1.68 13.29 10.76
C GLU A 36 -0.67 13.56 9.64
N LEU A 37 -0.28 12.51 8.90
CA LEU A 37 0.69 12.61 7.82
C LEU A 37 0.05 13.13 6.52
N ILE A 38 0.90 13.77 5.72
CA ILE A 38 0.62 14.08 4.32
C ILE A 38 1.14 12.92 3.48
N TRP A 39 0.30 12.38 2.61
CA TRP A 39 0.64 11.26 1.75
C TRP A 39 0.71 11.73 0.30
N TRP A 40 1.79 11.39 -0.37
CA TRP A 40 2.04 11.70 -1.77
C TRP A 40 1.84 10.44 -2.59
N HIS A 41 1.03 10.54 -3.63
CA HIS A 41 0.78 9.39 -4.51
C HIS A 41 2.06 8.98 -5.24
N ASN A 42 2.46 7.71 -5.12
CA ASN A 42 3.77 7.23 -5.60
C ASN A 42 3.66 6.30 -6.81
N LYS A 43 2.49 6.30 -7.48
CA LYS A 43 2.25 5.53 -8.70
C LYS A 43 1.71 6.31 -9.88
N TYR A 44 1.92 5.75 -11.06
CA TYR A 44 1.41 6.26 -12.34
C TYR A 44 0.35 5.35 -12.92
N TYR A 45 -0.68 5.99 -13.48
CA TYR A 45 -1.76 5.32 -14.16
C TYR A 45 -2.09 6.04 -15.47
N ARG A 46 -2.35 5.24 -16.50
CA ARG A 46 -2.86 5.71 -17.79
C ARG A 46 -4.37 5.90 -17.66
N VAL A 47 -4.88 7.10 -17.92
CA VAL A 47 -6.33 7.32 -17.82
C VAL A 47 -6.97 7.04 -19.18
N ASN A 48 -7.91 6.10 -19.22
CA ASN A 48 -9.00 6.13 -20.20
C ASN A 48 -10.13 6.98 -19.59
N GLY A 49 -9.99 8.32 -19.56
CA GLY A 49 -10.94 9.19 -18.85
C GLY A 49 -10.44 10.63 -18.66
N SER A 50 -11.37 11.57 -18.51
CA SER A 50 -11.12 13.01 -18.47
C SER A 50 -10.84 13.51 -17.04
N ASN A 51 -9.57 13.72 -16.70
CA ASN A 51 -9.15 14.41 -15.49
C ASN A 51 -8.69 15.83 -15.85
N ASP A 52 -9.29 16.86 -15.24
CA ASP A 52 -9.14 18.27 -15.64
C ASP A 52 -7.84 18.94 -15.16
N GLY A 53 -6.96 18.18 -14.51
CA GLY A 53 -5.56 18.55 -14.26
C GLY A 53 -5.34 19.79 -13.39
N ARG A 54 -6.38 20.31 -12.69
CA ARG A 54 -6.31 21.65 -12.09
C ARG A 54 -6.91 21.81 -10.69
N ARG A 55 -6.93 20.79 -9.84
CA ARG A 55 -7.28 20.98 -8.41
C ARG A 55 -6.05 20.96 -7.51
N ILE A 56 -5.34 22.10 -7.49
CA ILE A 56 -4.57 22.49 -6.29
C ILE A 56 -5.60 22.76 -5.19
N GLN A 57 -5.65 21.91 -4.15
CA GLN A 57 -6.45 22.20 -2.96
C GLN A 57 -5.56 22.70 -1.82
N VAL A 58 -5.92 23.88 -1.34
CA VAL A 58 -5.41 24.51 -0.12
C VAL A 58 -5.93 23.70 1.08
N PRO A 59 -5.09 23.36 2.07
CA PRO A 59 -5.53 22.58 3.22
C PRO A 59 -6.50 23.41 4.08
N ARG A 60 -7.79 23.13 3.99
CA ARG A 60 -8.72 23.52 5.06
C ARG A 60 -8.65 22.46 6.13
N LYS A 61 -7.95 22.78 7.23
CA LYS A 61 -8.07 22.08 8.52
C LYS A 61 -9.54 21.68 8.74
N GLY A 62 -9.81 20.38 8.87
CA GLY A 62 -11.07 19.88 9.43
C GLY A 62 -12.15 19.38 8.48
N ALA A 63 -11.90 19.30 7.16
CA ALA A 63 -12.79 18.55 6.26
C ALA A 63 -12.06 17.29 5.76
N PRO A 64 -12.29 16.11 6.34
CA PRO A 64 -11.82 14.86 5.74
C PRO A 64 -12.52 14.70 4.38
N GLU A 65 -11.75 14.48 3.32
CA GLU A 65 -12.33 13.98 2.07
C GLU A 65 -13.04 12.66 2.35
N ILE A 66 -14.23 12.49 1.77
CA ILE A 66 -14.85 11.17 1.65
C ILE A 66 -13.88 10.37 0.78
N PRO A 67 -13.32 9.24 1.26
CA PRO A 67 -11.90 8.96 1.05
C PRO A 67 -11.53 8.45 -0.35
N TYR A 68 -12.51 8.39 -1.26
CA TYR A 68 -12.48 7.53 -2.45
C TYR A 68 -13.10 8.20 -3.69
N GLU A 69 -13.42 9.50 -3.65
CA GLU A 69 -14.09 10.19 -4.78
C GLU A 69 -13.12 10.66 -5.88
N ARG A 70 -11.81 10.58 -5.67
CA ARG A 70 -10.79 10.89 -6.69
C ARG A 70 -10.40 9.62 -7.45
N GLU A 71 -10.09 9.75 -8.74
CA GLU A 71 -9.47 8.70 -9.56
C GLU A 71 -8.01 8.42 -9.11
N LEU A 72 -7.86 7.82 -7.92
CA LEU A 72 -6.58 7.43 -7.30
C LEU A 72 -6.40 5.92 -7.20
N PHE A 73 -7.49 5.16 -7.39
CA PHE A 73 -7.53 3.72 -7.20
C PHE A 73 -7.58 3.04 -8.56
N TYR A 74 -6.61 2.16 -8.82
CA TYR A 74 -6.50 1.48 -10.09
C TYR A 74 -6.09 0.02 -9.91
N PRO A 75 -6.39 -0.84 -10.88
CA PRO A 75 -5.89 -2.21 -10.89
C PRO A 75 -4.36 -2.22 -10.84
N SER A 76 -3.79 -3.08 -9.99
CA SER A 76 -2.33 -3.15 -9.81
C SER A 76 -1.83 -4.61 -9.68
N PRO A 77 -2.22 -5.54 -10.59
CA PRO A 77 -1.99 -6.99 -10.45
C PRO A 77 -0.56 -7.39 -10.11
N HIS A 78 0.44 -6.67 -10.63
CA HIS A 78 1.86 -6.99 -10.47
C HIS A 78 2.54 -6.24 -9.33
N SER A 79 1.76 -5.62 -8.44
CA SER A 79 2.26 -4.80 -7.35
C SER A 79 2.36 -5.56 -6.04
N ARG A 80 3.27 -5.09 -5.17
CA ARG A 80 3.66 -5.76 -3.93
C ARG A 80 2.47 -6.06 -3.01
N PHE A 81 1.57 -5.10 -2.82
CA PHE A 81 0.36 -5.29 -2.02
C PHE A 81 -0.91 -5.24 -2.87
N SER A 82 -0.88 -5.91 -4.03
CA SER A 82 -2.07 -6.05 -4.87
C SER A 82 -3.11 -6.93 -4.20
N LEU A 83 -4.38 -6.64 -4.47
CA LEU A 83 -5.53 -7.48 -4.09
C LEU A 83 -6.02 -8.38 -5.25
N GLY A 84 -5.36 -8.33 -6.41
CA GLY A 84 -5.74 -9.11 -7.59
C GLY A 84 -5.75 -8.28 -8.88
N ALA A 85 -6.25 -8.88 -9.96
CA ALA A 85 -6.29 -8.25 -11.29
C ALA A 85 -7.33 -7.14 -11.43
N GLU A 86 -8.48 -7.28 -10.75
CA GLU A 86 -9.61 -6.36 -10.87
C GLU A 86 -9.76 -5.43 -9.65
N ALA A 87 -9.00 -5.68 -8.58
CA ALA A 87 -9.13 -4.95 -7.34
C ALA A 87 -8.28 -3.68 -7.37
N ASN A 88 -8.94 -2.55 -7.13
CA ASN A 88 -8.29 -1.26 -7.18
C ASN A 88 -7.62 -0.92 -5.84
N VAL A 89 -6.37 -0.47 -5.90
CA VAL A 89 -5.58 -0.02 -4.77
C VAL A 89 -4.86 1.28 -5.13
N ALA A 90 -4.48 2.06 -4.13
CA ALA A 90 -3.72 3.29 -4.29
C ALA A 90 -2.46 3.24 -3.42
N TYR A 91 -1.34 3.75 -3.93
CA TYR A 91 -0.05 3.70 -3.23
C TYR A 91 0.51 5.09 -2.99
N PHE A 92 1.08 5.30 -1.81
CA PHE A 92 1.55 6.58 -1.34
C PHE A 92 2.84 6.47 -0.54
N SER A 93 3.55 7.59 -0.44
CA SER A 93 4.72 7.80 0.41
C SER A 93 4.52 9.09 1.23
N ASN A 94 4.93 9.09 2.51
CA ASN A 94 4.84 10.30 3.35
C ASN A 94 6.04 11.25 3.17
N ASP A 95 7.08 10.82 2.47
CA ASP A 95 8.31 11.56 2.20
C ASP A 95 8.53 11.73 0.69
N PHE A 96 8.98 12.92 0.29
CA PHE A 96 9.16 13.27 -1.12
C PHE A 96 10.31 12.48 -1.78
N ALA A 97 11.43 12.30 -1.09
CA ALA A 97 12.58 11.57 -1.64
C ALA A 97 12.22 10.09 -1.84
N ILE A 98 11.48 9.50 -0.89
CA ILE A 98 10.98 8.13 -1.02
C ILE A 98 9.96 8.02 -2.15
N ASN A 99 9.05 8.98 -2.27
CA ASN A 99 8.11 9.05 -3.39
C ASN A 99 8.85 9.02 -4.73
N CYS A 100 9.96 9.76 -4.85
CA CYS A 100 10.82 9.73 -6.04
C CYS A 100 11.46 8.35 -6.28
N CYS A 101 11.99 7.69 -5.24
CA CYS A 101 12.57 6.34 -5.38
C CYS A 101 11.53 5.31 -5.86
N GLU A 102 10.32 5.35 -5.31
CA GLU A 102 9.22 4.46 -5.71
C GLU A 102 8.77 4.71 -7.16
N THR A 103 8.69 6.00 -7.52
CA THR A 103 8.31 6.50 -8.85
C THR A 103 9.33 6.12 -9.93
N ILE A 104 10.63 6.39 -9.69
CA ILE A 104 11.73 6.09 -10.64
C ILE A 104 11.72 4.62 -11.01
N GLU A 105 11.61 3.75 -10.00
CA GLU A 105 11.64 2.32 -10.23
C GLU A 105 10.41 1.85 -11.03
N GLN A 106 9.23 2.41 -10.76
CA GLN A 106 8.05 2.11 -11.59
C GLN A 106 8.26 2.51 -13.05
N PHE A 107 8.93 3.64 -13.30
CA PHE A 107 9.29 4.05 -14.65
C PHE A 107 10.24 3.07 -15.32
N SER A 108 11.30 2.63 -14.62
CA SER A 108 12.23 1.65 -15.16
C SER A 108 11.62 0.28 -15.42
N GLU A 109 10.62 -0.12 -14.63
CA GLU A 109 9.91 -1.40 -14.77
C GLU A 109 8.84 -1.36 -15.88
N ASN A 110 8.42 -0.17 -16.34
CA ASN A 110 7.34 -0.03 -17.31
C ASN A 110 7.88 0.26 -18.72
N PRO A 111 7.81 -0.70 -19.66
CA PRO A 111 8.32 -0.51 -21.02
C PRO A 111 7.55 0.52 -21.85
N GLU A 112 6.36 0.95 -21.41
CA GLU A 112 5.59 2.00 -22.07
C GLU A 112 6.02 3.42 -21.65
N LEU A 113 6.86 3.56 -20.62
CA LEU A 113 7.28 4.85 -20.09
C LEU A 113 8.70 5.18 -20.53
N SER A 114 8.87 6.36 -21.11
CA SER A 114 10.17 6.85 -21.58
C SER A 114 10.89 7.67 -20.50
N LEU A 115 12.20 7.90 -20.71
CA LEU A 115 12.96 8.88 -19.93
C LEU A 115 12.35 10.29 -20.04
N GLU A 116 11.75 10.63 -21.18
CA GLU A 116 11.10 11.92 -21.39
C GLU A 116 9.86 12.05 -20.49
N ASP A 117 9.04 11.01 -20.38
CA ASP A 117 7.88 10.97 -19.47
C ASP A 117 8.32 11.15 -18.00
N PHE A 118 9.46 10.56 -17.63
CA PHE A 118 10.02 10.71 -16.28
C PHE A 118 10.44 12.17 -16.00
N LEU A 119 11.15 12.79 -16.95
CA LEU A 119 11.59 14.19 -16.82
C LEU A 119 10.41 15.16 -16.81
N GLN A 120 9.40 14.90 -17.64
CA GLN A 120 8.15 15.66 -17.68
C GLN A 120 7.39 15.57 -16.34
N TYR A 121 7.35 14.38 -15.74
CA TYR A 121 6.80 14.23 -14.39
C TYR A 121 7.59 14.99 -13.33
N GLY A 122 8.92 14.84 -13.28
CA GLY A 122 9.76 15.55 -12.30
C GLY A 122 9.70 17.07 -12.45
N GLY A 123 9.44 17.56 -13.68
CA GLY A 123 9.23 18.97 -13.99
C GLY A 123 7.81 19.48 -13.74
N GLY A 124 6.87 18.63 -13.32
CA GLY A 124 5.50 19.05 -13.04
C GLY A 124 4.64 19.34 -14.29
N ASN A 125 4.93 18.70 -15.41
CA ASN A 125 4.15 18.80 -16.64
C ASN A 125 3.93 17.40 -17.21
N PRO A 126 3.01 16.59 -16.64
CA PRO A 126 2.83 15.22 -17.10
C PRO A 126 2.32 15.19 -18.55
N THR A 127 2.78 14.19 -19.31
CA THR A 127 2.33 13.89 -20.67
C THR A 127 0.80 13.81 -20.73
N PRO A 128 0.12 14.45 -21.71
CA PRO A 128 -1.34 14.35 -21.85
C PRO A 128 -1.84 12.89 -21.86
N GLY A 129 -2.81 12.56 -21.01
CA GLY A 129 -3.32 11.19 -20.82
C GLY A 129 -2.63 10.41 -19.68
N TRP A 130 -1.60 10.98 -19.07
CA TRP A 130 -0.92 10.45 -17.89
C TRP A 130 -1.15 11.39 -16.72
N HIS A 131 -1.66 10.85 -15.61
CA HIS A 131 -1.96 11.63 -14.41
C HIS A 131 -1.41 10.92 -13.17
N GLY A 132 -0.89 11.71 -12.24
CA GLY A 132 -0.23 11.21 -11.04
C GLY A 132 0.61 12.26 -10.34
N TYR A 133 0.31 13.55 -10.55
CA TYR A 133 0.97 14.64 -9.83
C TYR A 133 1.02 14.27 -8.33
N PRO A 134 2.09 14.64 -7.60
CA PRO A 134 2.11 14.51 -6.16
C PRO A 134 0.92 15.30 -5.57
N LEU A 135 -0.22 14.64 -5.45
CA LEU A 135 -1.44 15.14 -4.83
C LEU A 135 -1.33 14.73 -3.38
N ASN A 136 -1.38 15.73 -2.50
CA ASN A 136 -1.50 15.49 -1.08
C ASN A 136 -2.83 14.77 -0.81
N PHE A 137 -2.71 13.62 -0.18
CA PHE A 137 -3.79 12.80 0.33
C PHE A 137 -3.72 12.79 1.86
N HIS A 138 -4.87 12.86 2.50
CA HIS A 138 -5.02 12.66 3.93
C HIS A 138 -5.90 11.44 4.17
N LEU A 139 -5.43 10.53 5.03
CA LEU A 139 -6.23 9.39 5.45
C LEU A 139 -7.49 9.86 6.18
N ALA A 140 -8.60 9.14 5.95
CA ALA A 140 -9.86 9.43 6.62
C ALA A 140 -9.73 9.35 8.15
N LEU A 141 -10.53 10.12 8.88
CA LEU A 141 -10.48 10.19 10.34
C LEU A 141 -10.66 8.84 11.04
N HIS A 142 -11.37 7.91 10.41
CA HIS A 142 -11.64 6.57 10.93
C HIS A 142 -10.89 5.47 10.17
N ALA A 143 -9.92 5.85 9.33
CA ALA A 143 -9.16 4.87 8.57
C ALA A 143 -8.36 3.96 9.51
N VAL A 144 -8.40 2.65 9.26
CA VAL A 144 -7.66 1.62 9.98
C VAL A 144 -6.60 1.02 9.07
N VAL A 145 -5.33 1.20 9.41
CA VAL A 145 -4.19 0.71 8.62
C VAL A 145 -3.37 -0.32 9.40
N LEU A 146 -3.01 -1.42 8.77
CA LEU A 146 -2.14 -2.42 9.38
C LEU A 146 -0.69 -1.91 9.32
N ASP A 147 -0.05 -1.78 10.48
CA ASP A 147 1.33 -1.32 10.58
C ASP A 147 2.30 -2.49 10.43
N LEU A 148 3.03 -2.49 9.32
CA LEU A 148 4.16 -3.35 9.00
C LEU A 148 5.44 -2.54 8.73
N SER A 149 5.54 -1.30 9.22
CA SER A 149 6.74 -0.47 9.00
C SER A 149 7.93 -0.87 9.89
N SER A 150 7.75 -1.84 10.78
CA SER A 150 8.82 -2.37 11.64
C SER A 150 8.52 -3.81 12.04
N ASN A 151 9.55 -4.64 12.20
CA ASN A 151 9.42 -5.94 12.85
C ASN A 151 9.02 -5.86 14.34
N ARG A 152 8.98 -4.65 14.91
CA ARG A 152 8.47 -4.37 16.27
C ARG A 152 7.02 -3.90 16.29
N SER A 153 6.39 -3.73 15.13
CA SER A 153 4.98 -3.34 15.05
C SER A 153 4.09 -4.40 15.71
N LEU A 154 2.97 -3.96 16.30
CA LEU A 154 2.12 -4.79 17.16
C LEU A 154 1.67 -6.09 16.47
N PHE A 155 1.45 -6.08 15.16
CA PHE A 155 1.15 -7.26 14.35
C PHE A 155 2.09 -8.45 14.63
N PHE A 156 3.40 -8.20 14.70
CA PHE A 156 4.41 -9.25 14.88
C PHE A 156 4.36 -9.91 16.26
N SER A 157 3.67 -9.32 17.24
CA SER A 157 3.44 -9.94 18.54
C SER A 157 2.36 -11.03 18.53
N PHE A 158 1.56 -11.12 17.46
CA PHE A 158 0.46 -12.08 17.31
C PHE A 158 0.81 -13.32 16.49
N VAL A 159 2.00 -13.35 15.87
CA VAL A 159 2.53 -14.50 15.12
C VAL A 159 3.71 -15.12 15.88
N SER A 160 4.06 -16.36 15.58
CA SER A 160 5.28 -16.97 16.15
C SER A 160 6.53 -16.23 15.68
N ALA A 161 7.64 -16.35 16.42
CA ALA A 161 8.91 -15.70 16.06
C ALA A 161 9.37 -16.06 14.64
N ASP A 162 9.36 -17.35 14.30
CA ASP A 162 9.75 -17.85 12.97
C ASP A 162 8.85 -17.30 11.86
N ALA A 163 7.54 -17.21 12.10
CA ALA A 163 6.59 -16.63 11.16
C ALA A 163 6.80 -15.12 11.02
N GLY A 164 7.07 -14.43 12.13
CA GLY A 164 7.39 -13.01 12.14
C GLY A 164 8.64 -12.69 11.34
N GLU A 165 9.69 -13.51 11.49
CA GLU A 165 10.93 -13.39 10.70
C GLU A 165 10.67 -13.63 9.20
N ALA A 166 9.92 -14.67 8.85
CA ALA A 166 9.56 -14.95 7.47
C ALA A 166 8.74 -13.81 6.83
N ILE A 167 7.72 -13.31 7.53
CA ILE A 167 6.89 -12.18 7.07
C ILE A 167 7.74 -10.91 6.94
N TRP A 168 8.58 -10.60 7.93
CA TRP A 168 9.42 -9.41 7.89
C TRP A 168 10.42 -9.46 6.73
N THR A 169 11.05 -10.62 6.50
CA THR A 169 11.96 -10.84 5.37
C THR A 169 11.25 -10.52 4.06
N VAL A 170 10.03 -11.00 3.88
CA VAL A 170 9.21 -10.71 2.69
C VAL A 170 8.83 -9.24 2.60
N VAL A 171 8.45 -8.58 3.69
CA VAL A 171 8.02 -7.17 3.69
C VAL A 171 9.20 -6.25 3.39
N ALA A 172 10.37 -6.49 3.98
CA ALA A 172 11.53 -5.62 3.96
C ALA A 172 12.53 -5.90 2.81
N ASN A 173 12.37 -6.99 2.05
CA ASN A 173 13.32 -7.36 0.99
C ASN A 173 12.78 -7.04 -0.42
N ARG A 174 13.51 -6.21 -1.17
CA ARG A 174 13.17 -5.84 -2.55
C ARG A 174 12.99 -7.03 -3.48
N ASP A 175 13.89 -8.02 -3.37
CA ASP A 175 14.01 -9.12 -4.32
C ASP A 175 13.04 -10.28 -4.05
N GLU A 176 12.29 -10.19 -2.96
CA GLU A 176 11.30 -11.20 -2.59
C GLU A 176 10.10 -11.21 -3.54
N SER A 177 9.53 -12.42 -3.70
CA SER A 177 8.34 -12.60 -4.51
C SER A 177 7.18 -11.74 -4.00
N LYS A 178 6.64 -10.90 -4.89
CA LYS A 178 5.46 -10.05 -4.64
C LYS A 178 4.23 -10.89 -4.22
N ARG A 179 4.17 -12.18 -4.57
CA ARG A 179 3.06 -13.08 -4.20
C ARG A 179 2.84 -13.14 -2.68
N HIS A 180 3.89 -13.14 -1.88
CA HIS A 180 3.79 -13.24 -0.43
C HIS A 180 3.25 -11.95 0.21
N THR A 181 3.67 -10.79 -0.31
CA THR A 181 3.14 -9.48 0.11
C THR A 181 1.68 -9.27 -0.33
N GLN A 182 1.27 -9.88 -1.45
CA GLN A 182 -0.13 -9.91 -1.88
C GLN A 182 -1.01 -10.76 -0.95
N GLN A 183 -0.53 -11.91 -0.48
CA GLN A 183 -1.25 -12.73 0.53
C GLN A 183 -1.48 -11.96 1.83
N LEU A 184 -0.47 -11.20 2.29
CA LEU A 184 -0.60 -10.30 3.44
C LEU A 184 -1.66 -9.21 3.20
N ALA A 185 -1.67 -8.60 2.01
CA ALA A 185 -2.66 -7.58 1.62
C ALA A 185 -4.09 -8.13 1.64
N ILE A 186 -4.31 -9.31 1.05
CA ILE A 186 -5.62 -9.97 1.00
C ILE A 186 -6.13 -10.33 2.40
N ALA A 187 -5.24 -10.85 3.26
CA ALA A 187 -5.59 -11.17 4.65
C ALA A 187 -5.96 -9.91 5.45
N ALA A 188 -5.18 -8.83 5.32
CA ALA A 188 -5.47 -7.55 5.98
C ALA A 188 -6.79 -6.95 5.50
N ALA A 189 -7.04 -6.91 4.19
CA ALA A 189 -8.29 -6.42 3.62
C ALA A 189 -9.49 -7.24 4.15
N SER A 190 -9.39 -8.56 4.16
CA SER A 190 -10.43 -9.47 4.69
C SER A 190 -10.68 -9.27 6.20
N ALA A 191 -9.66 -8.88 6.95
CA ALA A 191 -9.76 -8.58 8.38
C ALA A 191 -10.36 -7.19 8.67
N GLY A 192 -10.67 -6.39 7.64
CA GLY A 192 -11.32 -5.08 7.76
C GLY A 192 -10.36 -3.90 7.84
N PHE A 193 -9.10 -4.07 7.44
CA PHE A 193 -8.18 -2.93 7.28
C PHE A 193 -8.46 -2.16 5.99
N ASP A 194 -8.23 -0.86 6.03
CA ASP A 194 -8.35 0.08 4.91
C ASP A 194 -7.04 0.19 4.12
N GLY A 195 -5.95 -0.34 4.66
CA GLY A 195 -4.64 -0.26 4.05
C GLY A 195 -3.54 -0.90 4.88
N ILE A 196 -2.32 -0.86 4.34
CA ILE A 196 -1.10 -1.33 4.99
C ILE A 196 -0.07 -0.21 4.93
N VAL A 197 0.56 0.03 6.07
CA VAL A 197 1.73 0.88 6.23
C VAL A 197 2.98 -0.01 6.21
N TYR A 198 4.00 0.35 5.44
CA TYR A 198 5.23 -0.43 5.27
C TYR A 198 6.45 0.48 5.01
N SER A 199 7.65 -0.01 5.31
CA SER A 199 8.90 0.69 4.94
C SER A 199 9.19 0.52 3.45
N SER A 200 9.76 1.53 2.80
CA SER A 200 10.18 1.37 1.41
C SER A 200 11.32 0.37 1.32
N VAL A 201 11.25 -0.50 0.31
CA VAL A 201 12.35 -1.42 -0.06
C VAL A 201 13.20 -0.89 -1.21
N ARG A 202 12.87 0.32 -1.69
CA ARG A 202 13.57 1.03 -2.77
C ARG A 202 14.34 2.23 -2.25
N ALA A 203 14.00 2.71 -1.06
CA ALA A 203 14.78 3.69 -0.32
C ALA A 203 16.18 3.12 0.03
N PRO A 204 17.24 3.93 -0.08
CA PRO A 204 18.54 3.56 0.46
C PRO A 204 18.46 3.30 1.97
N VAL A 205 19.10 2.22 2.44
CA VAL A 205 19.09 1.81 3.86
C VAL A 205 19.67 2.89 4.80
N ASP A 206 20.50 3.79 4.27
CA ASP A 206 21.13 4.88 5.02
C ASP A 206 20.29 6.17 5.06
N ALA A 207 19.08 6.18 4.49
CA ALA A 207 18.18 7.32 4.62
C ALA A 207 17.72 7.43 6.08
N VAL A 208 18.24 8.42 6.82
CA VAL A 208 17.91 8.71 8.22
C VAL A 208 16.55 9.40 8.33
N ILE A 209 15.49 8.79 7.78
CA ILE A 209 14.15 9.36 7.80
C ILE A 209 13.21 8.26 8.27
N PRO A 210 12.33 8.50 9.26
CA PRO A 210 11.22 7.60 9.57
C PRO A 210 10.25 7.63 8.39
N ASP A 211 10.57 6.85 7.36
CA ASP A 211 9.84 6.80 6.12
C ASP A 211 8.72 5.78 6.21
N THR A 212 7.64 6.08 5.51
CA THR A 212 6.50 5.18 5.48
C THR A 212 5.82 5.28 4.12
N ASN A 213 5.66 4.12 3.51
CA ASN A 213 4.74 3.93 2.41
C ASN A 213 3.40 3.44 2.94
N LEU A 214 2.36 3.74 2.18
CA LEU A 214 1.00 3.36 2.45
C LEU A 214 0.40 2.78 1.18
N VAL A 215 -0.23 1.62 1.29
CA VAL A 215 -1.21 1.15 0.30
C VAL A 215 -2.60 1.30 0.92
N VAL A 216 -3.53 1.88 0.18
CA VAL A 216 -4.94 2.00 0.55
C VAL A 216 -5.75 1.06 -0.33
N PHE A 217 -6.65 0.31 0.29
CA PHE A 217 -7.55 -0.60 -0.40
C PHE A 217 -8.86 0.12 -0.74
N ASN A 218 -9.39 -0.09 -1.95
CA ASN A 218 -10.71 0.40 -2.31
C ASN A 218 -11.78 -0.54 -1.71
N LYS A 219 -12.52 -0.06 -0.70
CA LYS A 219 -13.57 -0.85 -0.03
C LYS A 219 -14.64 -1.37 -0.98
N THR A 220 -15.04 -0.56 -1.95
CA THR A 220 -16.04 -0.94 -2.95
C THR A 220 -15.58 -2.12 -3.81
N ALA A 221 -14.27 -2.25 -4.04
CA ALA A 221 -13.69 -3.39 -4.76
C ALA A 221 -13.62 -4.65 -3.88
N ILE A 222 -13.35 -4.52 -2.58
CA ILE A 222 -13.30 -5.64 -1.63
C ILE A 222 -14.68 -6.27 -1.45
N GLU A 223 -15.73 -5.45 -1.35
CA GLU A 223 -17.13 -5.93 -1.22
C GLU A 223 -17.66 -6.61 -2.48
N SER A 224 -17.01 -6.42 -3.63
CA SER A 224 -17.37 -7.02 -4.91
C SER A 224 -16.67 -8.35 -5.24
N GLY A 225 -15.68 -8.75 -4.44
CA GLY A 225 -14.95 -10.01 -4.63
C GLY A 225 -15.63 -11.19 -3.94
N PRO A 226 -15.67 -12.39 -4.55
CA PRO A 226 -16.05 -13.59 -3.80
C PRO A 226 -15.00 -13.87 -2.70
N PRO A 227 -15.40 -14.35 -1.51
CA PRO A 227 -14.45 -14.76 -0.48
C PRO A 227 -13.50 -15.84 -1.04
N PRO A 228 -12.23 -15.88 -0.61
CA PRO A 228 -11.31 -16.92 -1.04
C PRO A 228 -11.87 -18.29 -0.63
N THR A 229 -12.24 -19.08 -1.62
CA THR A 229 -12.70 -20.45 -1.42
C THR A 229 -11.50 -21.33 -1.09
N HIS A 230 -11.54 -21.95 0.09
CA HIS A 230 -10.70 -23.08 0.45
C HIS A 230 -11.06 -24.28 -0.43
N GLU A 231 -10.51 -24.35 -1.64
CA GLU A 231 -10.52 -25.59 -2.42
C GLU A 231 -9.09 -25.98 -2.79
N GLY A 232 -8.63 -27.09 -2.21
CA GLY A 232 -7.34 -27.71 -2.50
C GLY A 232 -6.64 -28.28 -1.26
N ILE A 233 -7.28 -29.26 -0.60
CA ILE A 233 -6.54 -30.33 0.09
C ILE A 233 -6.06 -31.31 -1.00
#